data_AF-A0A0Q5D7I4-F1
#
_entry.id   AF-A0A0Q5D7I4-F1
#
_cell.length_a   1.000
_cell.length_b   1.000
_cell.length_c   1.000
_cell.angle_alpha   90.00
_cell.angle_beta   90.00
_cell.angle_gamma   90.00
#
_symmetry.space_group_name_H-M   'P 1'
#
loop_
_entity.id
_entity.type
_entity.pdbx_description
1 polymer ?
#
loop_
_entity_poly.entity_id
_entity_poly.type
_entity_poly.pdbx_seq_one_letter_code
_entity_poly.pdbx_strand_id
1 'polypeptide(L)'
;MKADHPLTARRIAAITAALQAGPLCAHDLAPKVFLCFEQARRYLQFMQAQGLAHIAKWPLRCTPRATRVAAYALGGGADAKKPARRTGQQRQARAKAKLRADAERYEFHLAKCRARKRKAARDPLVAAMFGSTVESRP
;
A
#
# COMPACT_ATOMS: atom_id res chain seq x y z
N MET A 1 -27.77 -9.46 -5.04
CA MET A 1 -27.96 -10.74 -4.34
C MET A 1 -29.45 -10.87 -4.09
N LYS A 2 -30.06 -12.05 -4.33
CA LYS A 2 -31.45 -12.26 -3.89
C LYS A 2 -31.41 -12.42 -2.37
N ALA A 3 -32.07 -11.51 -1.65
CA ALA A 3 -32.07 -11.48 -0.18
C ALA A 3 -32.72 -12.75 0.40
N ASP A 4 -33.74 -13.27 -0.28
CA ASP A 4 -34.63 -14.31 0.26
C ASP A 4 -34.15 -15.75 0.03
N HIS A 5 -32.91 -15.93 -0.44
CA HIS A 5 -32.38 -17.27 -0.68
C HIS A 5 -31.89 -17.90 0.64
N PRO A 6 -32.28 -19.14 1.00
CA PRO A 6 -31.91 -19.75 2.29
C PRO A 6 -30.40 -19.85 2.52
N LEU A 7 -29.62 -20.15 1.47
CA LEU A 7 -28.16 -20.12 1.53
C LEU A 7 -27.57 -18.73 1.84
N THR A 8 -28.24 -17.65 1.43
CA THR A 8 -27.83 -16.27 1.74
C THR A 8 -27.95 -16.04 3.25
N ALA A 9 -29.08 -16.41 3.85
CA ALA A 9 -29.29 -16.30 5.29
C ALA A 9 -28.24 -17.09 6.09
N ARG A 10 -27.99 -18.36 5.71
CA ARG A 10 -26.95 -19.19 6.36
C ARG A 10 -25.56 -18.58 6.26
N ARG A 11 -25.19 -18.04 5.09
CA ARG A 11 -23.88 -17.39 4.89
C ARG A 11 -23.75 -16.09 5.68
N ILE A 12 -24.81 -15.27 5.73
CA ILE A 12 -24.83 -14.07 6.56
C ILE A 12 -24.63 -14.44 8.03
N ALA A 13 -25.35 -15.44 8.54
CA ALA A 13 -25.18 -15.91 9.91
C ALA A 13 -23.74 -16.36 10.21
N ALA A 14 -23.11 -17.10 9.30
CA ALA A 14 -21.72 -17.54 9.44
C ALA A 14 -20.72 -16.36 9.39
N ILE A 15 -20.95 -15.37 8.53
CA ILE A 15 -20.14 -14.14 8.48
C ILE A 15 -20.29 -13.34 9.77
N THR A 16 -21.52 -13.20 10.28
CA THR A 16 -21.80 -12.55 11.57
C THR A 16 -21.06 -13.26 12.70
N ALA A 17 -21.15 -14.58 12.81
CA ALA A 17 -20.40 -15.33 13.81
C ALA A 17 -18.88 -15.09 13.72
N ALA A 18 -18.31 -15.04 12.51
CA ALA A 18 -16.90 -14.75 12.32
C ALA A 18 -16.49 -13.33 12.73
N LEU A 19 -17.37 -12.34 12.53
CA LEU A 19 -17.12 -10.94 12.88
C LEU A 19 -17.36 -10.65 14.37
N GLN A 20 -18.08 -11.49 15.11
CA GLN A 20 -18.22 -11.37 16.56
C GLN A 20 -16.87 -11.52 17.29
N ALA A 21 -15.94 -12.31 16.73
CA ALA A 21 -14.59 -12.44 17.26
C ALA A 21 -13.72 -11.18 17.06
N GLY A 22 -14.15 -10.24 16.22
CA GLY A 22 -13.48 -8.96 16.00
C GLY A 22 -13.44 -8.54 14.53
N PRO A 23 -12.87 -7.35 14.24
CA PRO A 23 -12.91 -6.79 12.90
C PRO A 23 -12.02 -7.55 11.91
N LEU A 24 -12.59 -7.98 10.78
CA LEU A 24 -11.89 -8.80 9.77
C LEU A 24 -11.94 -8.18 8.38
N CYS A 25 -10.89 -8.42 7.61
CA CYS A 25 -10.86 -8.10 6.18
C CYS A 25 -11.53 -9.22 5.38
N ALA A 26 -12.05 -8.92 4.18
CA ALA A 26 -12.61 -9.95 3.28
C ALA A 26 -11.65 -11.11 3.00
N HIS A 27 -10.34 -10.85 2.90
CA HIS A 27 -9.32 -11.89 2.73
C HIS A 27 -9.19 -12.84 3.91
N ASP A 28 -9.36 -12.33 5.14
CA ASP A 28 -9.18 -13.13 6.35
C ASP A 28 -10.51 -13.78 6.76
N LEU A 29 -11.64 -13.21 6.32
CA LEU A 29 -12.99 -13.76 6.48
C LEU A 29 -13.26 -14.94 5.54
N ALA A 30 -12.85 -14.83 4.27
CA ALA A 30 -13.05 -15.85 3.24
C ALA A 30 -12.67 -17.27 3.69
N PRO A 31 -11.45 -17.54 4.23
CA PRO A 31 -11.08 -18.88 4.69
C PRO A 31 -11.87 -19.31 5.94
N LYS A 32 -12.29 -18.39 6.81
CA LYS A 32 -13.05 -18.72 8.04
C LYS A 32 -14.47 -19.19 7.74
N VAL A 33 -15.07 -18.66 6.68
CA VAL A 33 -16.47 -18.96 6.30
C VAL A 33 -16.53 -19.90 5.08
N PHE A 34 -15.37 -20.41 4.62
CA PHE A 34 -15.25 -21.27 3.44
C PHE A 34 -15.89 -20.67 2.18
N LEU A 35 -15.66 -19.37 1.95
CA LEU A 35 -16.12 -18.65 0.77
C LEU A 35 -14.93 -18.15 -0.06
N CYS A 36 -15.14 -17.94 -1.35
CA CYS A 36 -14.15 -17.23 -2.16
C CYS A 36 -14.12 -15.74 -1.78
N PHE A 37 -12.97 -15.10 -2.03
CA PHE A 37 -12.74 -13.69 -1.66
C PHE A 37 -13.83 -12.76 -2.21
N GLU A 38 -14.15 -12.86 -3.51
CA GLU A 38 -15.14 -11.98 -4.13
C GLU A 38 -16.54 -12.19 -3.54
N GLN A 39 -16.88 -13.42 -3.16
CA GLN A 39 -18.16 -13.70 -2.54
C GLN A 39 -18.23 -13.13 -1.12
N ALA A 40 -17.18 -13.32 -0.31
CA ALA A 40 -17.09 -12.72 1.02
C ALA A 40 -17.17 -11.18 0.95
N ARG A 41 -16.47 -10.57 -0.02
CA ARG A 41 -16.53 -9.13 -0.29
C ARG A 41 -17.94 -8.66 -0.65
N ARG A 42 -18.64 -9.38 -1.54
CA ARG A 42 -20.02 -9.03 -1.94
C ARG A 42 -20.99 -9.11 -0.76
N TYR A 43 -20.87 -10.13 0.10
CA TYR A 43 -21.67 -10.22 1.32
C TYR A 43 -21.37 -9.08 2.29
N LEU A 44 -20.10 -8.72 2.51
CA LEU A 44 -19.73 -7.60 3.37
C LEU A 44 -20.27 -6.26 2.84
N GLN A 45 -20.19 -6.02 1.53
CA GLN A 45 -20.78 -4.82 0.91
C GLN A 45 -22.29 -4.79 1.06
N PHE A 46 -22.95 -5.94 0.91
CA PHE A 46 -24.39 -6.06 1.13
C PHE A 46 -24.76 -5.76 2.59
N MET A 47 -24.05 -6.35 3.56
CA MET A 47 -24.27 -6.09 4.98
C MET A 47 -23.99 -4.63 5.35
N GLN A 48 -22.98 -4.01 4.76
CA GLN A 48 -22.65 -2.60 4.93
C GLN A 48 -23.76 -1.69 4.40
N ALA A 49 -24.29 -1.97 3.21
CA ALA A 49 -25.39 -1.21 2.63
C ALA A 49 -26.68 -1.30 3.46
N GLN A 50 -26.87 -2.39 4.21
CA GLN A 50 -27.98 -2.61 5.13
C GLN A 50 -27.71 -2.07 6.55
N GLY A 51 -26.54 -1.47 6.81
CA GLY A 51 -26.15 -0.96 8.13
C GLY A 51 -25.87 -2.05 9.19
N LEU A 52 -25.74 -3.31 8.78
CA LEU A 52 -25.45 -4.44 9.68
C LEU A 52 -23.96 -4.55 10.02
N ALA A 53 -23.11 -3.99 9.16
CA ALA A 53 -21.68 -3.94 9.34
C ALA A 53 -21.14 -2.56 8.92
N HIS A 54 -20.02 -2.16 9.50
CA HIS A 54 -19.34 -0.92 9.13
C HIS A 54 -17.84 -1.15 9.01
N ILE A 55 -17.16 -0.27 8.29
CA ILE A 55 -15.70 -0.31 8.18
C ILE A 55 -15.11 0.23 9.49
N ALA A 56 -14.57 -0.64 10.33
CA ALA A 56 -13.98 -0.24 11.61
C ALA A 56 -12.57 0.35 11.45
N LYS A 57 -11.75 -0.22 10.56
CA LYS A 57 -10.36 0.20 10.37
C LYS A 57 -9.81 -0.16 8.99
N TRP A 58 -8.68 0.46 8.65
CA TRP A 58 -7.97 0.25 7.38
C TRP A 58 -6.56 -0.32 7.62
N PRO A 59 -6.42 -1.58 8.08
CA PRO A 59 -5.13 -2.18 8.35
C PRO A 59 -4.27 -2.24 7.08
N LEU A 60 -2.97 -2.06 7.26
CA LEU A 60 -1.97 -2.33 6.24
C LEU A 60 -1.79 -3.83 6.14
N ARG A 61 -2.12 -4.41 4.98
CA ARG A 61 -1.80 -5.81 4.72
C ARG A 61 -0.37 -5.91 4.19
N CYS A 62 0.37 -6.90 4.69
CA CYS A 62 1.71 -7.26 4.19
C CYS A 62 1.64 -8.00 2.85
N THR A 63 0.97 -7.42 1.86
CA THR A 63 1.13 -7.80 0.45
C THR A 63 2.37 -7.10 -0.14
N PRO A 64 2.96 -7.58 -1.26
CA PRO A 64 4.15 -6.98 -1.88
C PRO A 64 4.03 -5.46 -2.09
N ARG A 65 2.79 -5.01 -2.35
CA ARG A 65 2.39 -3.61 -2.21
C ARG A 65 1.65 -3.46 -0.89
N ALA A 66 2.23 -2.76 0.08
CA ALA A 66 1.61 -2.46 1.36
C ALA A 66 0.30 -1.68 1.15
N THR A 67 -0.83 -2.40 1.08
CA THR A 67 -2.12 -1.87 0.69
C THR A 67 -3.03 -1.87 1.90
N ARG A 68 -3.73 -0.75 2.11
CA ARG A 68 -4.75 -0.67 3.16
C ARG A 68 -6.03 -1.31 2.66
N VAL A 69 -6.52 -2.29 3.41
CA VAL A 69 -7.76 -3.03 3.12
C VAL A 69 -8.80 -2.65 4.16
N ALA A 70 -10.08 -2.65 3.79
CA ALA A 70 -11.16 -2.41 4.74
C ALA A 70 -11.32 -3.61 5.67
N ALA A 71 -11.28 -3.37 6.98
CA ALA A 71 -11.69 -4.34 7.98
C ALA A 71 -13.08 -3.95 8.50
N TYR A 72 -13.99 -4.91 8.45
CA TYR A 72 -15.40 -4.74 8.81
C TYR A 72 -15.62 -5.20 10.24
N ALA A 73 -16.48 -4.52 10.97
CA ALA A 73 -17.02 -4.93 12.26
C ALA A 73 -18.55 -4.97 12.20
N LEU A 74 -19.16 -5.75 13.10
CA LEU A 74 -20.61 -5.80 13.22
C LEU A 74 -21.18 -4.56 13.91
N GLY A 75 -22.41 -4.23 13.55
CA GLY A 75 -23.19 -3.14 14.14
C GLY A 75 -23.30 -1.90 13.25
N GLY A 76 -24.24 -1.02 13.59
CA GLY A 76 -24.57 0.20 12.86
C GLY A 76 -23.65 1.38 13.16
N GLY A 77 -22.33 1.17 13.08
CA GLY A 77 -21.34 2.23 13.24
C GLY A 77 -21.16 3.07 11.96
N ALA A 78 -20.58 4.27 12.11
CA ALA A 78 -20.14 5.04 10.96
C ALA A 78 -18.88 4.43 10.33
N ASP A 79 -18.80 4.45 8.99
CA ASP A 79 -17.64 3.94 8.28
C ASP A 79 -16.39 4.78 8.56
N ALA A 80 -15.32 4.13 9.00
CA ALA A 80 -14.03 4.77 9.18
C ALA A 80 -13.50 5.30 7.84
N LYS A 81 -13.11 6.59 7.83
CA LYS A 81 -12.55 7.23 6.64
C LYS A 81 -11.26 6.53 6.20
N LYS A 82 -11.20 6.18 4.91
CA LYS A 82 -9.99 5.61 4.32
C LYS A 82 -8.82 6.58 4.46
N PRO A 83 -7.67 6.16 5.03
CA PRO A 83 -6.51 7.03 5.13
C PRO A 83 -6.07 7.48 3.73
N ALA A 84 -5.83 8.77 3.59
CA ALA A 84 -5.36 9.35 2.33
C ALA A 84 -4.08 8.64 1.86
N ARG A 85 -3.97 8.48 0.54
CA ARG A 85 -2.72 8.01 -0.06
C ARG A 85 -1.66 9.06 0.20
N ARG A 86 -0.46 8.63 0.63
CA ARG A 86 0.68 9.55 0.75
C ARG A 86 0.98 10.17 -0.61
N THR A 87 1.19 11.49 -0.61
CA THR A 87 1.65 12.22 -1.79
C THR A 87 3.04 11.76 -2.21
N GLY A 88 3.45 12.02 -3.45
CA GLY A 88 4.79 11.67 -3.93
C GLY A 88 5.89 12.25 -3.04
N GLN A 89 5.73 13.51 -2.63
CA GLN A 89 6.64 14.21 -1.71
C GLN A 89 6.73 13.51 -0.34
N GLN A 90 5.60 13.15 0.27
CA GLN A 90 5.58 12.43 1.55
C GLN A 90 6.26 11.05 1.46
N ARG A 91 6.13 10.36 0.32
CA ARG A 91 6.83 9.08 0.09
C ARG A 91 8.33 9.29 0.00
N GLN A 92 8.76 10.30 -0.76
CA GLN A 92 10.18 10.64 -0.88
C GLN A 92 10.77 11.08 0.46
N ALA A 93 10.08 11.93 1.22
CA ALA A 93 10.50 12.36 2.54
C ALA A 93 10.69 11.17 3.49
N ARG A 94 9.74 10.21 3.51
CA ARG A 94 9.89 8.97 4.29
C ARG A 94 11.06 8.11 3.82
N ALA A 95 11.25 7.97 2.51
CA ALA A 95 12.37 7.21 1.96
C ALA A 95 13.72 7.84 2.34
N LYS A 96 13.83 9.18 2.24
CA LYS A 96 15.00 9.94 2.68
C LYS A 96 15.22 9.82 4.19
N ALA A 97 14.17 9.89 5.00
CA ALA A 97 14.27 9.71 6.45
C ALA A 97 14.76 8.29 6.80
N LYS A 98 14.23 7.26 6.14
CA LYS A 98 14.69 5.87 6.31
C LYS A 98 16.15 5.70 5.89
N LEU A 99 16.56 6.35 4.80
CA LEU A 99 17.94 6.33 4.33
C LEU A 99 18.88 7.03 5.32
N ARG A 100 18.49 8.18 5.87
CA ARG A 100 19.27 8.94 6.85
C ARG A 100 19.39 8.25 8.21
N ALA A 101 18.40 7.43 8.58
CA ALA A 101 18.45 6.64 9.81
C ALA A 101 19.54 5.56 9.78
N ASP A 102 20.06 5.22 8.60
CA ASP A 102 21.09 4.21 8.38
C ASP A 102 22.36 4.90 7.86
N ALA A 103 23.32 5.15 8.76
CA ALA A 103 24.48 5.99 8.48
C ALA A 103 25.35 5.44 7.33
N GLU A 104 25.59 4.13 7.30
CA GLU A 104 26.39 3.49 6.25
C GLU A 104 25.73 3.60 4.88
N ARG A 105 24.43 3.31 4.80
CA ARG A 105 23.68 3.47 3.55
C ARG A 105 23.62 4.92 3.10
N TYR A 106 23.53 5.86 4.05
CA TYR A 106 23.50 7.27 3.74
C TYR A 106 24.84 7.75 3.16
N GLU A 107 25.97 7.37 3.76
CA GLU A 107 27.31 7.68 3.23
C GLU A 107 27.53 7.11 1.83
N PHE A 108 27.14 5.85 1.60
CA PHE A 108 27.21 5.26 0.26
C PHE A 108 26.34 5.99 -0.77
N HIS A 109 25.15 6.45 -0.35
CA HIS A 109 24.30 7.28 -1.19
C HIS A 109 24.96 8.63 -1.52
N LEU A 110 25.59 9.29 -0.56
CA LEU A 110 26.33 10.53 -0.77
C LEU A 110 27.53 10.31 -1.70
N ALA A 111 28.30 9.23 -1.53
CA ALA A 111 29.40 8.86 -2.41
C ALA A 111 28.94 8.67 -3.85
N LYS A 112 27.81 7.96 -4.09
CA LYS A 112 27.19 7.84 -5.41
C LYS A 112 26.77 9.19 -5.99
N CYS A 113 26.18 10.07 -5.16
CA CYS A 113 25.82 11.42 -5.60
C CYS A 113 27.05 12.25 -5.98
N ARG A 114 28.14 12.17 -5.22
CA ARG A 114 29.42 12.83 -5.53
C ARG A 114 30.02 12.30 -6.83
N ALA A 115 30.07 10.97 -7.00
CA ALA A 115 30.59 10.33 -8.21
C ALA A 115 29.81 10.74 -9.47
N ARG A 116 28.47 10.79 -9.41
CA ARG A 116 27.63 11.24 -10.53
C ARG A 116 27.85 12.70 -10.96
N LYS A 117 28.29 13.56 -10.03
CA LYS A 117 28.62 14.96 -10.33
C LYS A 117 29.99 15.12 -10.98
N ARG A 118 30.87 14.12 -10.86
CA ARG A 118 32.17 14.15 -11.54
C ARG A 118 31.95 13.98 -13.04
N LYS A 119 32.31 15.00 -13.81
CA LYS A 119 32.37 14.90 -15.27
C LYS A 119 33.58 14.03 -15.61
N ALA A 120 33.41 13.08 -16.51
CA ALA A 120 34.55 12.32 -17.03
C ALA A 120 35.49 13.29 -17.76
N ALA A 121 36.76 13.29 -17.38
CA ALA A 121 37.79 13.96 -18.17
C ALA A 121 37.93 13.22 -19.50
N ARG A 122 38.08 13.96 -20.60
CA ARG A 122 38.34 13.36 -21.91
C ARG A 122 39.71 12.68 -21.85
N ASP A 123 39.80 11.48 -22.42
CA ASP A 123 41.06 10.73 -22.47
C ASP A 123 42.17 11.59 -23.13
N PRO A 124 43.41 11.59 -22.60
CA PRO A 124 44.50 12.40 -23.12
C PRO A 124 44.78 12.21 -24.61
N LEU A 125 44.71 10.97 -25.13
CA LEU A 125 44.89 10.68 -26.56
C LEU A 125 43.76 11.25 -27.40
N VAL A 126 42.52 11.11 -26.92
CA VAL A 126 41.34 11.66 -27.60
C VAL A 126 41.36 13.19 -27.57
N ALA A 127 41.84 13.80 -26.49
CA ALA A 127 42.03 15.24 -26.38
C ALA A 127 43.13 15.75 -27.32
N ALA A 128 44.23 15.00 -27.48
CA ALA A 128 45.32 15.35 -28.41
C ALA A 128 44.89 15.22 -29.88
N MET A 129 44.07 14.21 -30.21
CA MET A 129 43.62 13.95 -31.58
C MET A 129 42.45 14.84 -32.02
N PHE A 130 41.53 15.19 -31.12
CA PHE A 130 40.27 15.88 -31.45
C PHE A 130 40.05 17.21 -30.69
N GLY A 131 41.05 17.71 -29.98
CA GLY A 131 40.99 18.94 -29.19
C GLY A 131 40.24 18.81 -27.83
N SER A 132 40.58 19.69 -26.90
CA SER A 132 39.90 19.80 -25.60
C SER A 132 38.62 20.63 -25.71
N THR A 133 37.46 20.06 -25.37
CA THR A 133 36.16 20.78 -25.35
C THR A 133 36.00 21.63 -24.08
N VAL A 134 37.04 22.36 -23.68
CA VAL A 134 36.93 23.40 -22.65
C VAL A 134 36.64 24.72 -23.35
N GLU A 135 35.56 24.77 -24.12
CA GLU A 135 34.94 26.06 -24.44
C GLU A 135 34.12 26.47 -23.22
N SER A 136 34.68 27.35 -22.40
CA SER A 136 33.92 28.18 -21.49
C SER A 136 32.98 29.05 -22.33
N ARG A 137 31.71 28.65 -22.46
CA ARG A 137 30.67 29.61 -22.86
C ARG A 137 30.52 30.67 -21.75
N PRO A 138 30.37 31.96 -22.11
CA PRO A 138 30.04 33.01 -21.14
C PRO A 138 28.69 32.73 -20.45
#